data_AF-A0A7S3ZFF3-F1
#
_entry.id   AF-A0A7S3ZFF3-F1
#
_cell.length_a   1.000
_cell.length_b   1.000
_cell.length_c   1.000
_cell.angle_alpha   90.00
_cell.angle_beta   90.00
_cell.angle_gamma   90.00
#
_symmetry.space_group_name_H-M   'P 1'
#
loop_
_entity.id
_entity.type
_entity.pdbx_description
1 polymer ?
#
loop_
_entity_poly.entity_id
_entity_poly.type
_entity_poly.pdbx_seq_one_letter_code
_entity_poly.pdbx_strand_id
1 'polypeptide(L)'
;SRGVAGRVSRLMARRDRGGRGLRVYNSVPTYFSDPRINRVPTFDMDADPTQNQGLAASKFLPVTNGKCLVRDDGGGIYTPRYLSYSEAKEYIDDPLQTLIWLGDINDENNQRYFALSLSPDTNTELLTNSFERTSLLRPRSLGDQVSTSLEAAVMATAVGKGQWHENAQFCSRCGSKTSPKNHGASRKCTNEECGRTVFPRVDPAAIVLVTSGDYCLLGRQSRWVEGR
;
A
#
# COMPACT_ATOMS: atom_id res chain seq x y z
N SER A 1 -18.06 8.74 35.49
CA SER A 1 -17.93 10.12 34.96
C SER A 1 -17.14 10.07 33.67
N ARG A 2 -17.82 10.14 32.52
CA ARG A 2 -17.21 10.02 31.18
C ARG A 2 -16.57 11.36 30.78
N GLY A 3 -15.28 11.33 30.42
CA GLY A 3 -14.55 12.45 29.83
C GLY A 3 -14.72 12.46 28.31
N VAL A 4 -15.02 13.64 27.78
CA VAL A 4 -15.30 13.94 26.37
C VAL A 4 -13.97 14.20 25.64
N ALA A 5 -13.66 13.43 24.60
CA ALA A 5 -12.58 13.74 23.66
C ALA A 5 -13.18 14.30 22.36
N GLY A 6 -12.85 15.57 22.08
CA GLY A 6 -13.41 16.37 20.99
C GLY A 6 -12.98 15.88 19.61
N ARG A 7 -13.97 15.74 18.71
CA ARG A 7 -13.80 15.44 17.29
C ARG A 7 -13.84 16.77 16.52
N VAL A 8 -12.70 17.21 15.97
CA VAL A 8 -12.65 18.42 15.13
C VAL A 8 -12.94 18.01 13.68
N SER A 9 -14.22 18.03 13.29
CA SER A 9 -14.63 17.94 11.89
C SER A 9 -14.58 19.33 11.26
N ARG A 10 -13.68 19.57 10.29
CA ARG A 10 -13.72 20.78 9.47
C ARG A 10 -14.99 20.74 8.60
N LEU A 11 -15.99 21.54 8.97
CA LEU A 11 -17.15 21.84 8.13
C LEU A 11 -16.71 22.70 6.95
N MET A 12 -16.84 22.19 5.73
CA MET A 12 -17.05 23.06 4.57
C MET A 12 -18.55 23.23 4.37
N ALA A 13 -19.10 24.29 4.94
CA ALA A 13 -20.49 24.69 4.71
C ALA A 13 -20.52 25.71 3.55
N ARG A 14 -21.10 25.32 2.41
CA ARG A 14 -21.56 26.29 1.41
C ARG A 14 -23.04 26.51 1.64
N ARG A 15 -23.43 27.75 1.95
CA ARG A 15 -24.84 28.17 2.06
C ARG A 15 -25.42 28.25 0.67
N ASP A 16 -26.37 27.38 0.35
CA ASP A 16 -27.21 27.52 -0.83
C ASP A 16 -28.52 28.24 -0.47
N ARG A 17 -28.93 29.19 -1.29
CA ARG A 17 -30.17 29.96 -1.10
C ARG A 17 -31.32 29.18 -1.73
N GLY A 18 -31.98 28.35 -0.94
CA GLY A 18 -33.22 27.68 -1.36
C GLY A 18 -33.45 26.42 -0.55
N GLY A 19 -34.33 26.50 0.45
CA GLY A 19 -34.54 25.42 1.42
C GLY A 19 -34.95 24.10 0.78
N ARG A 20 -34.18 23.04 1.07
CA ARG A 20 -34.61 21.82 1.78
C ARG A 20 -33.45 20.82 1.87
N GLY A 21 -33.01 20.55 3.11
CA GLY A 21 -32.22 19.37 3.51
C GLY A 21 -30.69 19.45 3.27
N LEU A 22 -29.90 19.45 4.36
CA LEU A 22 -28.51 19.00 4.27
C LEU A 22 -28.52 17.52 3.86
N ARG A 23 -28.12 17.20 2.62
CA ARG A 23 -27.67 15.83 2.32
C ARG A 23 -26.32 15.62 2.99
N VAL A 24 -26.34 14.93 4.12
CA VAL A 24 -25.15 14.30 4.67
C VAL A 24 -24.77 13.20 3.70
N TYR A 25 -23.75 13.44 2.87
CA TYR A 25 -23.07 12.34 2.21
C TYR A 25 -22.34 11.58 3.31
N ASN A 26 -22.81 10.37 3.63
CA ASN A 26 -22.01 9.43 4.42
C ASN A 26 -20.65 9.35 3.74
N SER A 27 -19.58 9.63 4.48
CA SER A 27 -18.22 9.51 3.98
C SER A 27 -18.05 8.06 3.52
N VAL A 28 -18.00 7.85 2.21
CA VAL A 28 -17.56 6.56 1.66
C VAL A 28 -16.18 6.30 2.26
N PRO A 29 -15.93 5.15 2.89
CA PRO A 29 -14.62 4.85 3.44
C PRO A 29 -13.59 5.04 2.33
N THR A 30 -12.57 5.87 2.58
CA THR A 30 -11.43 5.94 1.67
C THR A 30 -10.71 4.60 1.74
N TYR A 31 -10.92 3.73 0.74
CA TYR A 31 -10.37 2.38 0.68
C TYR A 31 -8.83 2.32 0.70
N PHE A 32 -8.14 3.44 0.48
CA PHE A 32 -6.69 3.45 0.26
C PHE A 32 -5.87 4.09 1.38
N SER A 33 -6.52 4.72 2.35
CA SER A 33 -5.88 5.48 3.44
C SER A 33 -6.48 5.09 4.79
N ASP A 34 -6.63 3.77 5.01
CA ASP A 34 -7.24 3.24 6.22
C ASP A 34 -6.47 3.69 7.48
N PRO A 35 -7.14 4.35 8.44
CA PRO A 35 -6.49 4.94 9.62
C PRO A 35 -6.00 3.89 10.63
N ARG A 36 -6.36 2.61 10.45
CA ARG A 36 -5.95 1.52 11.35
C ARG A 36 -4.46 1.16 11.21
N ILE A 37 -3.82 1.55 10.12
CA ILE A 37 -2.38 1.34 9.91
C ILE A 37 -1.62 2.52 10.49
N ASN A 38 -0.97 2.30 11.64
CA ASN A 38 -0.02 3.24 12.22
C ASN A 38 1.29 3.22 11.42
N ARG A 39 1.64 4.37 10.83
CA ARG A 39 2.88 4.55 10.06
C ARG A 39 3.92 5.39 10.79
N VAL A 40 3.70 5.64 12.08
CA VAL A 40 4.70 6.22 12.97
C VAL A 40 5.58 5.08 13.49
N PRO A 41 6.88 5.07 13.16
CA PRO A 41 7.74 3.97 13.55
C PRO A 41 7.91 3.94 15.08
N THR A 42 7.82 2.73 15.64
CA THR A 42 8.06 2.45 17.06
C THR A 42 9.45 1.85 17.31
N PHE A 43 10.27 1.78 16.27
CA PHE A 43 11.58 1.15 16.24
C PHE A 43 12.57 2.01 15.44
N ASP A 44 13.85 1.66 15.53
CA ASP A 44 14.91 2.33 14.78
C ASP A 44 14.77 2.06 13.27
N MET A 45 14.47 3.11 12.53
CA MET A 45 14.31 3.05 11.08
C MET A 45 15.66 2.98 10.34
N ASP A 46 16.76 3.36 10.97
CA ASP A 46 18.08 3.33 10.35
C ASP A 46 18.78 1.98 10.53
N ALA A 47 18.31 1.18 11.49
CA ALA A 47 18.77 -0.19 11.71
C ALA A 47 18.48 -1.11 10.51
N ASP A 48 19.28 -2.17 10.39
CA ASP A 48 19.06 -3.22 9.41
C ASP A 48 17.64 -3.84 9.60
N PRO A 49 16.79 -3.83 8.56
CA PRO A 49 15.46 -4.42 8.63
C PRO A 49 15.42 -5.88 9.09
N THR A 50 16.46 -6.65 8.77
CA THR A 50 16.58 -8.06 9.16
C THR A 50 16.86 -8.26 10.65
N GLN A 51 17.42 -7.24 11.32
CA GLN A 51 17.80 -7.27 12.73
C GLN A 51 16.73 -6.64 13.65
N ASN A 52 15.55 -6.34 13.11
CA ASN A 52 14.49 -5.64 13.85
C ASN A 52 13.82 -6.53 14.91
N GLN A 53 13.70 -6.03 16.14
CA GLN A 53 12.93 -6.70 17.19
C GLN A 53 11.45 -6.83 16.78
N GLY A 54 10.94 -8.06 16.77
CA GLY A 54 9.56 -8.38 16.36
C GLY A 54 9.42 -8.81 14.89
N LEU A 55 10.50 -8.86 14.12
CA LEU A 55 10.47 -9.33 12.72
C LEU A 55 9.91 -10.76 12.60
N ALA A 56 10.26 -11.65 13.52
CA ALA A 56 9.79 -13.03 13.53
C ALA A 56 8.26 -13.16 13.70
N ALA A 57 7.63 -12.19 14.37
CA ALA A 57 6.18 -12.13 14.57
C ALA A 57 5.47 -11.36 13.44
N SER A 58 6.19 -10.77 12.50
CA SER A 58 5.65 -9.89 11.46
C SER A 58 4.97 -10.66 10.32
N LYS A 59 4.17 -9.94 9.52
CA LYS A 59 3.52 -10.43 8.30
C LYS A 59 4.18 -9.83 7.06
N PHE A 60 4.46 -10.67 6.07
CA PHE A 60 5.15 -10.27 4.85
C PHE A 60 4.25 -10.46 3.64
N LEU A 61 3.94 -9.40 2.90
CA LEU A 61 3.18 -9.47 1.66
C LEU A 61 4.14 -9.44 0.46
N PRO A 62 4.30 -10.55 -0.28
CA PRO A 62 5.08 -10.55 -1.51
C PRO A 62 4.47 -9.63 -2.56
N VAL A 63 5.32 -8.79 -3.17
CA VAL A 63 4.95 -7.90 -4.28
C VAL A 63 6.00 -7.94 -5.38
N THR A 64 5.56 -7.92 -6.63
CA THR A 64 6.47 -7.87 -7.80
C THR A 64 5.72 -7.39 -9.03
N ASN A 65 6.38 -6.61 -9.89
CA ASN A 65 5.84 -6.17 -11.19
C ASN A 65 4.45 -5.49 -11.08
N GLY A 66 4.24 -4.79 -9.98
CA GLY A 66 2.99 -4.10 -9.67
C GLY A 66 1.82 -5.04 -9.30
N LYS A 67 2.12 -6.27 -8.90
CA LYS A 67 1.18 -7.29 -8.39
C LYS A 67 1.52 -7.61 -6.93
N CYS A 68 0.56 -8.13 -6.19
CA CYS A 68 0.78 -8.70 -4.86
C CYS A 68 0.20 -10.11 -4.78
N LEU A 69 0.72 -10.90 -3.85
CA LEU A 69 0.19 -12.24 -3.59
C LEU A 69 -1.17 -12.12 -2.89
N VAL A 70 -2.17 -12.71 -3.49
CA VAL A 70 -3.53 -12.75 -2.96
C VAL A 70 -4.02 -14.19 -2.89
N ARG A 71 -4.99 -14.43 -2.01
CA ARG A 71 -5.74 -15.68 -1.91
C ARG A 71 -7.20 -15.39 -2.27
N ASP A 72 -7.79 -16.26 -3.07
CA ASP A 72 -9.24 -16.29 -3.29
C ASP A 72 -9.90 -17.03 -2.13
N ASP A 73 -10.69 -16.32 -1.33
CA ASP A 73 -11.39 -16.87 -0.17
C ASP A 73 -12.73 -17.54 -0.55
N GLY A 74 -13.20 -17.38 -1.79
CA GLY A 74 -14.51 -17.87 -2.24
C GLY A 74 -15.41 -16.75 -2.71
N GLY A 75 -16.33 -17.08 -3.62
CA GLY A 75 -17.33 -16.11 -4.09
C GLY A 75 -16.75 -14.92 -4.85
N GLY A 76 -15.52 -15.03 -5.38
CA GLY A 76 -14.84 -13.94 -6.08
C GLY A 76 -14.31 -12.86 -5.14
N ILE A 77 -14.08 -13.17 -3.86
CA ILE A 77 -13.47 -12.26 -2.89
C ILE A 77 -12.01 -12.65 -2.66
N TYR A 78 -11.13 -11.65 -2.74
CA TYR A 78 -9.69 -11.80 -2.61
C TYR A 78 -9.18 -11.07 -1.37
N THR A 79 -8.24 -11.70 -0.69
CA THR A 79 -7.52 -11.13 0.46
C THR A 79 -6.00 -11.23 0.25
N PRO A 80 -5.21 -10.34 0.87
CA PRO A 80 -3.75 -10.40 0.75
C PRO A 80 -3.22 -11.66 1.44
N ARG A 81 -2.38 -12.44 0.76
CA ARG A 81 -1.73 -13.60 1.38
C ARG A 81 -0.40 -13.18 1.99
N TYR A 82 -0.37 -13.11 3.32
CA TYR A 82 0.84 -12.82 4.07
C TYR A 82 1.64 -14.08 4.40
N LEU A 83 2.93 -14.08 4.08
CA LEU A 83 3.87 -15.07 4.58
C LEU A 83 4.18 -14.81 6.06
N SER A 84 4.39 -15.89 6.81
CA SER A 84 5.08 -15.91 8.10
C SER A 84 6.58 -15.67 7.90
N TYR A 85 7.30 -15.40 8.99
CA TYR A 85 8.74 -15.22 8.92
C TYR A 85 9.47 -16.45 8.37
N SER A 86 9.07 -17.66 8.75
CA SER A 86 9.71 -18.90 8.25
C SER A 86 9.51 -19.09 6.75
N GLU A 87 8.33 -18.76 6.23
CA GLU A 87 8.03 -18.83 4.79
C GLU A 87 8.75 -17.72 3.99
N ALA A 88 8.98 -16.55 4.62
CA ALA A 88 9.61 -15.40 3.98
C ALA A 88 11.14 -15.40 4.10
N LYS A 89 11.72 -16.22 4.97
CA LYS A 89 13.12 -16.14 5.39
C LYS A 89 14.10 -16.14 4.22
N GLU A 90 13.94 -17.06 3.29
CA GLU A 90 14.85 -17.18 2.13
C GLU A 90 14.86 -15.91 1.27
N TYR A 91 13.70 -15.25 1.12
CA TYR A 91 13.59 -14.00 0.39
C TYR A 91 14.08 -12.80 1.20
N ILE A 92 13.93 -12.82 2.53
CA ILE A 92 14.44 -11.76 3.41
C ILE A 92 15.97 -11.76 3.42
N ASP A 93 16.58 -12.94 3.40
CA ASP A 93 18.04 -13.11 3.42
C ASP A 93 18.68 -12.82 2.04
N ASP A 94 17.88 -12.75 0.97
CA ASP A 94 18.34 -12.43 -0.39
C ASP A 94 18.49 -10.90 -0.59
N PRO A 95 19.72 -10.40 -0.83
CA PRO A 95 20.00 -8.97 -0.97
C PRO A 95 19.41 -8.33 -2.24
N LEU A 96 18.90 -9.12 -3.19
CA LEU A 96 18.18 -8.60 -4.36
C LEU A 96 16.77 -8.14 -4.00
N GLN A 97 16.22 -8.66 -2.91
CA GLN A 97 14.88 -8.33 -2.45
C GLN A 97 14.91 -7.09 -1.56
N THR A 98 13.79 -6.39 -1.52
CA THR A 98 13.67 -5.22 -0.63
C THR A 98 12.56 -5.45 0.38
N LEU A 99 12.93 -5.44 1.66
CA LEU A 99 11.99 -5.45 2.76
C LEU A 99 11.52 -4.01 3.05
N ILE A 100 10.20 -3.79 2.98
CA ILE A 100 9.60 -2.47 3.08
C ILE A 100 8.56 -2.47 4.20
N TRP A 101 8.75 -1.66 5.22
CA TRP A 101 7.77 -1.53 6.30
C TRP A 101 6.52 -0.77 5.81
N LEU A 102 5.34 -1.34 6.09
CA LEU A 102 4.05 -0.77 5.69
C LEU A 102 3.34 -0.07 6.84
N GLY A 103 3.66 -0.45 8.07
CA GLY A 103 3.04 0.04 9.28
C GLY A 103 2.80 -1.07 10.30
N ASP A 104 2.37 -0.63 11.47
CA ASP A 104 1.88 -1.47 12.56
C ASP A 104 0.35 -1.32 12.59
N ILE A 105 -0.39 -2.42 12.66
CA ILE A 105 -1.84 -2.38 12.86
C ILE A 105 -2.10 -2.59 14.34
N ASN A 106 -2.80 -1.64 14.96
CA ASN A 106 -3.20 -1.72 16.35
C ASN A 106 -4.37 -2.71 16.49
N ASP A 107 -4.09 -4.00 16.29
CA ASP A 107 -4.93 -5.12 16.70
C ASP A 107 -4.46 -5.65 18.07
N GLU A 108 -5.12 -6.69 18.57
CA GLU A 108 -4.79 -7.31 19.87
C GLU A 108 -3.33 -7.82 19.95
N ASN A 109 -2.67 -8.02 18.81
CA ASN A 109 -1.31 -8.55 18.70
C ASN A 109 -0.26 -7.51 18.32
N ASN A 110 -0.66 -6.24 18.10
CA ASN A 110 0.19 -5.17 17.58
C ASN A 110 0.96 -5.63 16.32
N GLN A 111 0.22 -6.19 15.36
CA GLN A 111 0.80 -6.88 14.21
C GLN A 111 1.53 -5.89 13.27
N ARG A 112 2.81 -6.18 13.01
CA ARG A 112 3.64 -5.46 12.03
C ARG A 112 3.55 -6.06 10.64
N TYR A 113 3.48 -5.19 9.64
CA TYR A 113 3.36 -5.57 8.23
C TYR A 113 4.52 -5.03 7.39
N PHE A 114 5.03 -5.90 6.53
CA PHE A 114 6.03 -5.57 5.53
C PHE A 114 5.54 -5.96 4.14
N ALA A 115 5.93 -5.19 3.14
CA ALA A 115 5.98 -5.67 1.77
C ALA A 115 7.36 -6.27 1.52
N LEU A 116 7.36 -7.46 0.92
CA LEU A 116 8.55 -8.12 0.43
C LEU A 116 8.59 -7.90 -1.09
N SER A 117 9.32 -6.87 -1.51
CA SER A 117 9.45 -6.51 -2.92
C SER A 117 10.43 -7.44 -3.59
N LEU A 118 9.91 -8.33 -4.44
CA LEU A 118 10.67 -9.33 -5.14
C LEU A 118 11.22 -8.77 -6.46
N SER A 119 12.49 -9.03 -6.72
CA SER A 119 13.16 -8.78 -8.00
C SER A 119 12.35 -9.44 -9.12
N PRO A 120 12.22 -8.81 -10.30
CA PRO A 120 11.48 -9.36 -11.42
C PRO A 120 11.95 -10.76 -11.87
N ASP A 121 13.22 -11.10 -11.61
CA ASP A 121 13.82 -12.40 -11.96
C ASP A 121 13.59 -13.49 -10.90
N THR A 122 12.94 -13.15 -9.79
CA THR A 122 12.66 -14.11 -8.70
C THR A 122 11.65 -15.14 -9.17
N ASN A 123 11.94 -16.43 -8.97
CA ASN A 123 10.96 -17.48 -9.24
C ASN A 123 9.78 -17.40 -8.26
N THR A 124 8.61 -16.99 -8.76
CA THR A 124 7.39 -16.86 -7.95
C THR A 124 6.50 -18.11 -7.96
N GLU A 125 6.87 -19.17 -8.67
CA GLU A 125 6.04 -20.39 -8.76
C GLU A 125 5.83 -21.03 -7.40
N LEU A 126 6.85 -21.04 -6.54
CA LEU A 126 6.71 -21.54 -5.17
C LEU A 126 5.64 -20.76 -4.39
N LEU A 127 5.58 -19.43 -4.57
CA LEU A 127 4.58 -18.60 -3.89
C LEU A 127 3.15 -18.87 -4.36
N THR A 128 2.96 -19.25 -5.62
CA THR A 128 1.62 -19.51 -6.18
C THR A 128 1.20 -20.97 -6.12
N ASN A 129 2.17 -21.90 -6.09
CA ASN A 129 1.91 -23.35 -6.15
C ASN A 129 1.94 -24.00 -4.77
N SER A 130 2.66 -23.43 -3.79
CA SER A 130 2.74 -23.98 -2.44
C SER A 130 1.49 -23.70 -1.59
N PHE A 131 0.58 -22.83 -2.05
CA PHE A 131 -0.59 -22.44 -1.29
C PHE A 131 -1.86 -22.51 -2.15
N GLU A 132 -2.90 -23.13 -1.59
CA GLU A 132 -4.20 -23.25 -2.26
C GLU A 132 -4.78 -21.88 -2.60
N ARG A 133 -5.31 -21.79 -3.83
CA ARG A 133 -6.09 -20.64 -4.33
C ARG A 133 -5.32 -19.31 -4.27
N THR A 134 -4.00 -19.36 -4.41
CA THR A 134 -3.15 -18.16 -4.44
C THR A 134 -2.77 -17.75 -5.85
N SER A 135 -2.62 -16.44 -6.05
CA SER A 135 -2.18 -15.88 -7.33
C SER A 135 -1.57 -14.49 -7.14
N LEU A 136 -0.81 -14.04 -8.14
CA LEU A 136 -0.28 -12.68 -8.19
C LEU A 136 -1.19 -11.79 -9.04
N LEU A 137 -1.93 -10.90 -8.37
CA LEU A 137 -2.89 -10.00 -9.03
C LEU A 137 -2.56 -8.53 -8.77
N ARG A 138 -3.02 -7.66 -9.68
CA ARG A 138 -2.91 -6.21 -9.49
C ARG A 138 -4.06 -5.78 -8.59
N PRO A 139 -3.84 -4.99 -7.51
CA PRO A 139 -4.94 -4.55 -6.64
C PRO A 139 -6.06 -3.83 -7.41
N ARG A 140 -5.70 -3.09 -8.46
CA ARG A 140 -6.65 -2.39 -9.34
C ARG A 140 -7.57 -3.30 -10.13
N SER A 141 -7.17 -4.55 -10.44
CA SER A 141 -8.04 -5.48 -11.16
C SER A 141 -9.09 -6.13 -10.26
N LEU A 142 -8.89 -6.11 -8.94
CA LEU A 142 -9.82 -6.66 -7.97
C LEU A 142 -11.00 -5.70 -7.73
N GLY A 143 -10.74 -4.39 -7.65
CA GLY A 143 -11.80 -3.41 -7.48
C GLY A 143 -12.58 -3.62 -6.19
N ASP A 144 -13.87 -3.95 -6.30
CA ASP A 144 -14.79 -4.26 -5.20
C ASP A 144 -14.66 -5.69 -4.67
N GLN A 145 -13.86 -6.54 -5.32
CA GLN A 145 -13.60 -7.92 -4.91
C GLN A 145 -12.60 -8.04 -3.75
N VAL A 146 -12.26 -6.94 -3.08
CA VAL A 146 -11.38 -6.95 -1.90
C VAL A 146 -12.22 -6.91 -0.64
N SER A 147 -11.97 -7.83 0.30
CA SER A 147 -12.87 -8.05 1.42
C SER A 147 -13.01 -6.83 2.35
N THR A 148 -11.93 -6.06 2.55
CA THR A 148 -11.95 -4.87 3.42
C THR A 148 -11.19 -3.67 2.84
N SER A 149 -11.55 -2.46 3.31
CA SER A 149 -10.79 -1.23 3.04
C SER A 149 -9.35 -1.29 3.56
N LEU A 150 -9.11 -2.00 4.65
CA LEU A 150 -7.76 -2.15 5.20
C LEU A 150 -6.87 -2.94 4.27
N GLU A 151 -7.35 -4.09 3.80
CA GLU A 151 -6.61 -4.93 2.86
C GLU A 151 -6.35 -4.20 1.54
N ALA A 152 -7.35 -3.47 1.02
CA ALA A 152 -7.17 -2.62 -0.14
C ALA A 152 -6.07 -1.57 0.07
N ALA A 153 -6.05 -0.92 1.24
CA ALA A 153 -5.03 0.06 1.60
C ALA A 153 -3.63 -0.57 1.75
N VAL A 154 -3.51 -1.74 2.39
CA VAL A 154 -2.24 -2.48 2.53
C VAL A 154 -1.71 -2.87 1.15
N MET A 155 -2.54 -3.49 0.31
CA MET A 155 -2.15 -3.92 -1.04
C MET A 155 -1.73 -2.73 -1.91
N ALA A 156 -2.49 -1.64 -1.92
CA ALA A 156 -2.16 -0.46 -2.69
C ALA A 156 -0.83 0.17 -2.23
N THR A 157 -0.61 0.27 -0.91
CA THR A 157 0.64 0.80 -0.34
C THR A 157 1.82 -0.11 -0.66
N ALA A 158 1.67 -1.42 -0.49
CA ALA A 158 2.70 -2.43 -0.74
C ALA A 158 3.13 -2.42 -2.21
N VAL A 159 2.17 -2.52 -3.13
CA VAL A 159 2.42 -2.51 -4.57
C VAL A 159 3.01 -1.18 -5.03
N GLY A 160 2.50 -0.05 -4.53
CA GLY A 160 3.03 1.29 -4.88
C GLY A 160 4.50 1.47 -4.45
N LYS A 161 4.84 1.07 -3.22
CA LYS A 161 6.21 1.14 -2.72
C LYS A 161 7.13 0.14 -3.42
N GLY A 162 6.69 -1.11 -3.61
CA GLY A 162 7.45 -2.13 -4.33
C GLY A 162 7.81 -1.68 -5.74
N GLN A 163 6.81 -1.20 -6.50
CA GLN A 163 7.01 -0.68 -7.86
C GLN A 163 7.98 0.51 -7.89
N TRP A 164 7.94 1.39 -6.88
CA TRP A 164 8.91 2.46 -6.78
C TRP A 164 10.33 1.93 -6.55
N HIS A 165 10.51 0.95 -5.67
CA HIS A 165 11.81 0.33 -5.42
C HIS A 165 12.38 -0.37 -6.66
N GLU A 166 11.55 -1.05 -7.45
CA GLU A 166 11.91 -1.63 -8.75
C GLU A 166 12.42 -0.56 -9.72
N ASN A 167 11.78 0.61 -9.77
CA ASN A 167 12.10 1.68 -10.72
C ASN A 167 13.21 2.65 -10.25
N ALA A 168 13.55 2.64 -8.96
CA ALA A 168 14.49 3.60 -8.36
C ALA A 168 15.87 3.00 -8.04
N GLN A 169 16.28 1.94 -8.74
CA GLN A 169 17.54 1.23 -8.51
C GLN A 169 18.81 2.07 -8.73
N PHE A 170 18.72 3.15 -9.52
CA PHE A 170 19.83 4.03 -9.85
C PHE A 170 19.55 5.49 -9.48
N CYS A 171 20.61 6.24 -9.16
CA CYS A 171 20.53 7.63 -8.76
C CYS A 171 20.27 8.51 -10.00
N SER A 172 19.19 9.28 -9.98
CA SER A 172 18.85 10.22 -11.06
C SER A 172 19.86 11.37 -11.22
N ARG A 173 20.76 11.59 -10.26
CA ARG A 173 21.79 12.64 -10.32
C ARG A 173 23.08 12.17 -10.97
N CYS A 174 23.58 10.99 -10.58
CA CYS A 174 24.93 10.53 -10.96
C CYS A 174 24.96 9.14 -11.60
N GLY A 175 23.81 8.48 -11.77
CA GLY A 175 23.71 7.14 -12.38
C GLY A 175 24.17 5.96 -11.50
N SER A 176 24.83 6.20 -10.37
CA SER A 176 25.27 5.15 -9.45
C SER A 176 24.09 4.39 -8.84
N LYS A 177 24.31 3.14 -8.41
CA LYS A 177 23.28 2.34 -7.70
C LYS A 177 22.79 3.06 -6.45
N THR A 178 21.57 2.75 -6.04
CA THR A 178 21.01 3.19 -4.76
C THR A 178 20.69 1.97 -3.90
N SER A 179 20.80 2.10 -2.58
CA SER A 179 20.39 1.08 -1.62
C SER A 179 19.14 1.52 -0.85
N PRO A 180 18.20 0.61 -0.54
CA PRO A 180 17.09 0.91 0.36
C PRO A 180 17.59 1.41 1.73
N LYS A 181 16.87 2.37 2.29
CA LYS A 181 17.08 2.92 3.63
C LYS A 181 15.74 3.17 4.32
N ASN A 182 15.78 3.35 5.63
CA ASN A 182 14.60 3.69 6.43
C ASN A 182 13.49 2.63 6.27
N HIS A 183 13.84 1.34 6.34
CA HIS A 183 12.94 0.20 6.06
C HIS A 183 12.10 0.37 4.79
N GLY A 184 12.73 0.79 3.70
CA GLY A 184 12.06 1.00 2.41
C GLY A 184 11.21 2.28 2.33
N ALA A 185 11.40 3.23 3.24
CA ALA A 185 10.82 4.57 3.10
C ALA A 185 11.63 5.46 2.15
N SER A 186 12.93 5.16 1.96
CA SER A 186 13.80 5.90 1.05
C SER A 186 14.83 4.98 0.39
N ARG A 187 15.58 5.53 -0.59
CA ARG A 187 16.80 4.91 -1.13
C ARG A 187 17.92 5.94 -1.07
N LYS A 188 19.14 5.49 -0.78
CA LYS A 188 20.34 6.35 -0.72
C LYS A 188 21.32 5.94 -1.81
N CYS A 189 21.87 6.91 -2.53
CA CYS A 189 22.94 6.69 -3.50
C CYS A 189 24.15 6.04 -2.82
N THR A 190 24.71 4.99 -3.44
CA THR A 190 25.87 4.27 -2.89
C THR A 190 27.20 4.97 -3.21
N ASN A 191 27.22 5.89 -4.18
CA ASN A 191 28.37 6.77 -4.36
C ASN A 191 28.43 7.79 -3.22
N GLU A 192 29.48 7.72 -2.41
CA GLU A 192 29.71 8.56 -1.23
C GLU A 192 29.82 10.05 -1.56
N GLU A 193 30.44 10.41 -2.69
CA GLU A 193 30.54 11.80 -3.15
C GLU A 193 29.17 12.40 -3.48
N CYS A 194 28.23 11.56 -3.95
CA CYS A 194 26.88 11.98 -4.26
C CYS A 194 25.97 11.95 -3.02
N GLY A 195 25.96 10.83 -2.28
CA GLY A 195 25.25 10.62 -1.01
C GLY A 195 23.73 10.85 -1.03
N ARG A 196 23.13 11.14 -2.20
CA ARG A 196 21.76 11.64 -2.32
C ARG A 196 20.73 10.61 -1.85
N THR A 197 19.83 11.04 -0.99
CA THR A 197 18.61 10.30 -0.63
C THR A 197 17.47 10.65 -1.59
N VAL A 198 16.75 9.64 -2.05
CA VAL A 198 15.55 9.76 -2.88
C VAL A 198 14.36 9.12 -2.18
N PHE A 199 13.19 9.74 -2.35
CA PHE A 199 11.95 9.32 -1.72
C PHE A 199 10.91 8.96 -2.80
N PRO A 200 9.91 8.11 -2.48
CA PRO A 200 8.79 7.85 -3.37
C PRO A 200 8.10 9.14 -3.78
N ARG A 201 7.75 9.27 -5.06
CA ARG A 201 6.91 10.38 -5.52
C ARG A 201 5.47 10.13 -5.13
N VAL A 202 4.79 11.20 -4.75
CA VAL A 202 3.34 11.23 -4.57
C VAL A 202 2.77 12.05 -5.71
N ASP A 203 1.99 11.42 -6.57
CA ASP A 203 1.35 12.07 -7.71
C ASP A 203 -0.11 12.41 -7.33
N PRO A 204 -0.40 13.64 -6.87
CA PRO A 204 -1.75 14.01 -6.45
C PRO A 204 -2.71 13.98 -7.64
N ALA A 205 -3.88 13.38 -7.45
CA ALA A 205 -4.95 13.35 -8.45
C ALA A 205 -6.26 13.87 -7.84
N ALA A 206 -7.00 14.64 -8.62
CA ALA A 206 -8.33 15.11 -8.24
C ALA A 206 -9.39 14.34 -9.03
N ILE A 207 -10.44 13.88 -8.33
CA ILE A 207 -11.66 13.36 -8.93
C ILE A 207 -12.80 14.32 -8.59
N VAL A 208 -13.52 14.78 -9.62
CA VAL A 208 -14.56 15.81 -9.48
C VAL A 208 -15.83 15.30 -10.13
N LEU A 209 -16.94 15.35 -9.40
CA LEU A 209 -18.28 15.16 -9.96
C LEU A 209 -18.81 16.52 -10.40
N VAL A 210 -18.90 16.74 -11.71
CA VAL A 210 -19.48 17.96 -12.28
C VAL A 210 -21.00 17.75 -12.42
N THR A 211 -21.80 18.66 -11.85
CA THR A 211 -23.26 18.57 -11.83
C THR A 211 -23.93 19.79 -12.49
N SER A 212 -25.12 19.57 -13.04
CA SER A 212 -25.99 20.62 -13.59
C SER A 212 -27.45 20.23 -13.36
N GLY A 213 -28.10 20.82 -12.36
CA GLY A 213 -29.43 20.38 -11.90
C GLY A 213 -29.39 18.93 -11.44
N ASP A 214 -30.27 18.10 -12.01
CA ASP A 214 -30.34 16.66 -11.72
C ASP A 214 -29.35 15.80 -12.54
N TYR A 215 -28.53 16.43 -13.39
CA TYR A 215 -27.57 15.75 -14.27
C TYR A 215 -26.15 15.82 -13.72
N CYS A 216 -25.34 14.82 -14.09
CA CYS A 216 -23.90 14.85 -13.86
C CYS A 216 -23.11 14.45 -15.12
N LEU A 217 -21.89 14.97 -15.25
CA LEU A 217 -20.97 14.60 -16.31
C LEU A 217 -20.19 13.35 -15.92
N LEU A 218 -20.35 12.29 -16.72
CA LEU A 218 -19.54 11.08 -16.64
C LEU A 218 -18.63 11.02 -17.87
N GLY A 219 -17.38 10.62 -17.68
CA GLY A 219 -16.41 10.45 -18.75
C GLY A 219 -15.84 9.04 -18.72
N ARG A 220 -15.61 8.47 -19.90
CA ARG A 220 -14.98 7.15 -20.06
C ARG A 220 -13.75 7.23 -20.94
N GLN A 221 -12.79 6.33 -20.70
CA GLN A 221 -11.66 6.15 -21.61
C GLN A 221 -12.04 5.16 -22.73
N SER A 222 -11.51 5.37 -23.93
CA SER A 222 -11.77 4.50 -25.09
C SER A 222 -11.39 3.03 -24.85
N ARG A 223 -10.39 2.78 -23.99
CA ARG A 223 -9.92 1.43 -23.65
C ARG A 223 -10.75 0.71 -22.58
N TRP A 224 -11.73 1.36 -21.96
CA TRP A 224 -12.55 0.72 -20.93
C TRP A 224 -13.58 -0.23 -21.57
N VAL A 225 -13.99 -1.25 -20.81
CA VAL A 225 -15.07 -2.17 -21.23
C VAL A 225 -16.35 -1.35 -21.47
N GLU A 226 -17.14 -1.75 -22.46
CA GLU A 226 -18.41 -1.10 -22.77
C GLU A 226 -19.31 -1.03 -21.52
N GLY A 227 -19.92 0.13 -21.26
CA GLY A 227 -20.76 0.36 -20.08
C GLY A 227 -20.04 0.79 -18.80
N ARG A 228 -18.75 1.14 -18.84
CA ARG A 228 -18.00 1.76 -17.72
C ARG A 228 -17.69 3.25 -17.92
#